data_AF-A0A932E0T1-F1
#
_entry.id   AF-A0A932E0T1-F1
#
_cell.length_a   1.000
_cell.length_b   1.000
_cell.length_c   1.000
_cell.angle_alpha   90.00
_cell.angle_beta   90.00
_cell.angle_gamma   90.00
#
_symmetry.space_group_name_H-M   'P 1'
#
loop_
_entity.id
_entity.type
_entity.pdbx_description
1 polymer ?
#
loop_
_entity_poly.entity_id
_entity_poly.type
_entity_poly.pdbx_seq_one_letter_code
_entity_poly.pdbx_strand_id
1 'polypeptide(L)'
;LLAPAWGAELKTIHGATVTDVVVTLLSESGQWMAGPNSFVLEFVSAKTKQPLDAGKVTLSTSMAMPGMAPMKKSATIKPDKTPGRYLATISFPDVGARQVTVNWDGPAGKGSAQFSVNVRWRG
;
A
#
# COMPACT_ATOMS: atom_id res chain seq x y z
N LEU A 1 9.29 -17.00 -11.05
CA LEU A 1 9.36 -16.22 -9.81
C LEU A 1 8.05 -16.39 -9.05
N LEU A 2 8.08 -17.21 -8.00
CA LEU A 2 6.92 -17.49 -7.15
C LEU A 2 6.51 -16.18 -6.46
N ALA A 3 5.25 -15.76 -6.63
CA ALA A 3 4.66 -14.79 -5.72
C ALA A 3 4.67 -15.41 -4.31
N PRO A 4 4.92 -14.63 -3.24
CA PRO A 4 4.81 -15.17 -1.89
C PRO A 4 3.40 -15.75 -1.72
N ALA A 5 3.33 -17.03 -1.37
CA ALA A 5 2.09 -17.60 -0.87
C ALA A 5 1.90 -16.99 0.51
N TRP A 6 1.01 -16.00 0.63
CA TRP A 6 0.63 -15.44 1.92
C TRP A 6 -0.10 -16.52 2.74
N GLY A 7 0.68 -17.34 3.44
CA GLY A 7 0.20 -18.36 4.37
C GLY A 7 0.06 -17.84 5.80
N ALA A 8 0.58 -16.65 6.08
CA ALA A 8 0.47 -15.97 7.37
C ALA A 8 -0.69 -14.96 7.36
N GLU A 9 -1.33 -14.80 8.52
CA GLU A 9 -2.35 -13.76 8.75
C GLU A 9 -1.73 -12.37 8.50
N LEU A 10 -2.34 -11.63 7.58
CA LEU A 10 -1.90 -10.29 7.23
C LEU A 10 -2.35 -9.29 8.30
N LYS A 11 -1.43 -8.40 8.70
CA LYS A 11 -1.67 -7.36 9.70
C LYS A 11 -1.77 -6.01 9.02
N THR A 12 -2.68 -5.17 9.53
CA THR A 12 -2.85 -3.80 9.06
C THR A 12 -1.65 -2.94 9.41
N ILE A 13 -1.06 -2.32 8.39
CA ILE A 13 -0.13 -1.19 8.54
C ILE A 13 -0.92 0.11 8.68
N HIS A 14 -1.91 0.31 7.80
CA HIS A 14 -2.76 1.49 7.79
C HIS A 14 -4.08 1.21 7.05
N GLY A 15 -5.15 1.93 7.41
CA GLY A 15 -6.41 1.93 6.68
C GLY A 15 -6.89 3.36 6.45
N ALA A 16 -7.38 3.66 5.26
CA ALA A 16 -7.93 4.95 4.89
C ALA A 16 -9.30 4.75 4.21
N THR A 17 -10.26 5.62 4.52
CA THR A 17 -11.55 5.64 3.83
C THR A 17 -11.64 6.91 2.98
N VAL A 18 -11.92 6.74 1.69
CA VAL A 18 -12.12 7.83 0.74
C VAL A 18 -13.49 7.64 0.10
N THR A 19 -14.43 8.49 0.48
CA THR A 19 -15.84 8.38 0.09
C THR A 19 -16.39 6.98 0.41
N ASP A 20 -16.60 6.14 -0.60
CA ASP A 20 -17.19 4.81 -0.48
C ASP A 20 -16.15 3.67 -0.60
N VAL A 21 -14.86 3.99 -0.59
CA VAL A 21 -13.77 3.03 -0.74
C VAL A 21 -12.92 3.02 0.52
N VAL A 22 -12.75 1.84 1.11
CA VAL A 22 -11.77 1.60 2.16
C VAL A 22 -10.53 0.98 1.50
N VAL A 23 -9.38 1.63 1.70
CA VAL A 23 -8.07 1.16 1.25
C VAL A 23 -7.27 0.73 2.47
N THR A 24 -6.89 -0.53 2.53
CA THR A 24 -6.09 -1.09 3.62
C THR A 24 -4.73 -1.53 3.10
N LEU A 25 -3.67 -1.04 3.75
CA LEU A 25 -2.30 -1.46 3.54
C LEU A 25 -1.97 -2.54 4.58
N LEU A 26 -1.61 -3.74 4.12
CA LEU A 26 -1.39 -4.92 4.97
C LEU A 26 -0.01 -5.54 4.71
N SER A 27 0.63 -6.10 5.74
CA SER A 27 1.80 -6.97 5.57
C SER A 27 1.84 -8.05 6.65
N GLU A 28 2.67 -9.07 6.49
CA GLU A 28 2.85 -10.11 7.51
C GLU A 28 3.34 -9.53 8.86
N SER A 29 4.18 -8.49 8.80
CA SER A 29 4.74 -7.82 9.97
C SER A 29 3.83 -6.74 10.57
N GLY A 30 2.85 -6.22 9.82
CA GLY A 30 2.08 -5.03 10.19
C GLY A 30 2.90 -3.73 10.15
N GLN A 31 4.08 -3.77 9.52
CA GLN A 31 5.00 -2.63 9.47
C GLN A 31 5.92 -2.69 8.25
N TRP A 32 6.18 -1.53 7.62
CA TRP A 32 7.29 -1.39 6.69
C TRP A 32 8.62 -1.23 7.42
N MET A 33 9.65 -1.88 6.86
CA MET A 33 11.01 -1.87 7.37
C MET A 33 12.00 -1.36 6.34
N ALA A 34 13.18 -0.93 6.77
CA ALA A 34 14.29 -0.69 5.88
C ALA A 34 14.63 -1.98 5.10
N GLY A 35 15.02 -1.81 3.85
CA GLY A 35 15.19 -2.87 2.86
C GLY A 35 13.88 -3.21 2.10
N PRO A 36 13.83 -4.40 1.47
CA PRO A 36 12.67 -4.86 0.71
C PRO A 36 11.45 -5.12 1.60
N ASN A 37 10.28 -4.76 1.11
CA ASN A 37 8.97 -5.03 1.72
C ASN A 37 8.04 -5.65 0.67
N SER A 38 7.29 -6.65 1.09
CA SER A 38 6.14 -7.17 0.35
C SER A 38 4.89 -6.89 1.19
N PHE A 39 3.82 -6.45 0.54
CA PHE A 39 2.60 -6.02 1.20
C PHE A 39 1.39 -6.16 0.27
N VAL A 40 0.20 -5.93 0.81
CA VAL A 40 -1.07 -5.98 0.10
C VAL A 40 -1.74 -4.62 0.18
N LEU A 41 -2.30 -4.17 -0.94
CA LEU A 41 -3.36 -3.16 -0.93
C LEU A 41 -4.68 -3.87 -1.11
N GLU A 42 -5.58 -3.69 -0.15
CA GLU A 42 -6.94 -4.20 -0.20
C GLU A 42 -7.92 -3.05 -0.40
N PHE A 43 -8.85 -3.21 -1.33
CA PHE A 43 -9.90 -2.27 -1.63
C PHE A 43 -11.25 -2.93 -1.36
N VAL A 44 -12.03 -2.34 -0.46
CA VAL A 44 -13.40 -2.80 -0.15
C VAL A 44 -14.39 -1.65 -0.19
N SER A 45 -15.64 -1.95 -0.50
CA SER A 45 -16.73 -0.98 -0.40
C SER A 45 -16.95 -0.62 1.05
N ALA A 46 -16.93 0.67 1.37
CA ALA A 46 -17.31 1.15 2.70
C ALA A 46 -18.78 0.80 3.03
N LYS A 47 -19.64 0.72 2.01
CA LYS A 47 -21.08 0.43 2.10
C LYS A 47 -21.36 -1.05 2.32
N THR A 48 -20.83 -1.92 1.47
CA THR A 48 -21.19 -3.35 1.47
C THR A 48 -20.13 -4.25 2.12
N LYS A 49 -18.95 -3.70 2.42
CA LYS A 49 -17.76 -4.43 2.87
C LYS A 49 -17.27 -5.51 1.88
N GLN A 50 -17.78 -5.51 0.65
CA GLN A 50 -17.35 -6.43 -0.40
C GLN A 50 -16.08 -5.92 -1.10
N PRO A 51 -15.23 -6.82 -1.63
CA PRO A 51 -14.06 -6.43 -2.42
C PRO A 51 -14.43 -5.58 -3.64
N LEU A 52 -13.58 -4.61 -3.96
CA LEU A 52 -13.73 -3.75 -5.14
C LEU A 52 -12.63 -4.03 -6.16
N ASP A 53 -13.01 -4.17 -7.43
CA ASP A 53 -12.04 -4.05 -8.52
C ASP A 53 -11.67 -2.57 -8.70
N ALA A 54 -10.49 -2.22 -8.19
CA ALA A 54 -9.92 -0.89 -8.26
C ALA A 54 -9.17 -0.63 -9.59
N GLY A 55 -9.15 -1.60 -10.51
CA GLY A 55 -8.48 -1.49 -11.81
C GLY A 55 -6.99 -1.21 -11.68
N LYS A 56 -6.55 -0.09 -12.26
CA LYS A 56 -5.14 0.34 -12.24
C LYS A 56 -4.80 0.99 -10.92
N VAL A 57 -4.01 0.30 -10.10
CA VAL A 57 -3.53 0.80 -8.80
C VAL A 57 -2.08 1.26 -8.89
N THR A 58 -1.79 2.42 -8.31
CA THR A 58 -0.41 2.92 -8.10
C THR A 58 -0.21 3.31 -6.64
N LEU A 59 1.00 3.08 -6.11
CA LEU A 59 1.42 3.59 -4.82
C LEU A 59 2.76 4.29 -4.99
N SER A 60 2.82 5.52 -4.50
CA SER A 60 4.06 6.27 -4.37
C SER A 60 4.24 6.74 -2.94
N THR A 61 5.48 7.01 -2.58
CA THR A 61 5.87 7.54 -1.30
C THR A 61 6.80 8.73 -1.50
N SER A 62 6.75 9.67 -0.57
CA SER A 62 7.63 10.83 -0.50
C SER A 62 8.07 11.04 0.95
N MET A 63 9.35 11.34 1.16
CA MET A 63 9.89 11.85 2.42
C MET A 63 10.46 13.24 2.19
N ALA A 64 10.06 14.20 3.04
CA ALA A 64 10.62 15.54 2.99
C ALA A 64 12.10 15.50 3.42
N MET A 65 12.95 16.19 2.66
CA MET A 65 14.38 16.32 2.93
C MET A 65 14.70 17.81 3.09
N PRO A 66 15.14 18.29 4.27
CA PRO A 66 15.48 19.69 4.45
C PRO A 66 16.55 20.17 3.47
N GLY A 67 16.29 21.27 2.75
CA GLY A 67 17.24 21.86 1.81
C GLY A 67 17.48 21.03 0.53
N MET A 68 16.76 19.92 0.32
CA MET A 68 16.91 19.04 -0.84
C MET A 68 15.55 18.68 -1.44
N ALA A 69 15.57 18.10 -2.64
CA ALA A 69 14.36 17.54 -3.24
C ALA A 69 13.81 16.37 -2.39
N PRO A 70 12.48 16.20 -2.28
CA PRO A 70 11.89 15.09 -1.54
C PRO A 70 12.35 13.75 -2.11
N MET A 71 12.66 12.82 -1.21
CA MET A 71 12.99 11.45 -1.60
C MET A 71 11.70 10.72 -1.99
N LYS A 72 11.62 10.24 -3.23
CA LYS A 72 10.44 9.52 -3.74
C LYS A 72 10.74 8.06 -4.05
N LYS A 73 9.76 7.18 -3.80
CA LYS A 73 9.76 5.77 -4.21
C LYS A 73 8.38 5.35 -4.67
N SER A 74 8.30 4.50 -5.68
CA SER A 74 7.05 3.88 -6.14
C SER A 74 7.09 2.39 -5.93
N ALA A 75 5.94 1.79 -5.61
CA ALA A 75 5.82 0.35 -5.50
C ALA A 75 5.63 -0.30 -6.88
N THR A 76 6.09 -1.54 -7.01
CA THR A 76 5.64 -2.43 -8.09
C THR A 76 4.36 -3.11 -7.62
N ILE A 77 3.30 -3.05 -8.42
CA ILE A 77 1.96 -3.54 -8.05
C ILE A 77 1.40 -4.44 -9.14
N LYS A 78 0.77 -5.54 -8.74
CA LYS A 78 -0.01 -6.41 -9.63
C LYS A 78 -1.27 -6.93 -8.92
N PRO A 79 -2.33 -7.29 -9.64
CA PRO A 79 -3.50 -7.95 -9.05
C PRO A 79 -3.12 -9.24 -8.31
N ASP A 80 -3.81 -9.53 -7.21
CA ASP A 80 -3.78 -10.83 -6.54
C ASP A 80 -4.89 -11.76 -7.08
N LYS A 81 -4.80 -13.05 -6.75
CA LYS A 81 -5.87 -14.03 -6.98
C LYS A 81 -7.14 -13.74 -6.16
N THR A 82 -7.01 -13.03 -5.03
CA THR A 82 -8.13 -12.61 -4.20
C THR A 82 -8.73 -11.33 -4.77
N PRO A 83 -10.04 -11.27 -5.08
CA PRO A 83 -10.68 -10.05 -5.56
C PRO A 83 -10.41 -8.85 -4.64
N GLY A 84 -10.20 -7.68 -5.24
CA GLY A 84 -9.91 -6.43 -4.53
C GLY A 84 -8.57 -6.35 -3.81
N ARG A 85 -7.69 -7.35 -3.98
CA ARG A 85 -6.33 -7.32 -3.44
C ARG A 85 -5.29 -7.14 -4.54
N TYR A 86 -4.23 -6.42 -4.19
CA TYR A 86 -3.08 -6.17 -5.05
C TYR A 86 -1.79 -6.49 -4.32
N LEU A 87 -0.99 -7.37 -4.91
CA LEU A 87 0.37 -7.73 -4.49
C LEU A 87 1.29 -6.55 -4.79
N ALA A 88 2.00 -6.06 -3.78
CA ALA A 88 2.89 -4.92 -3.94
C ALA A 88 4.26 -5.13 -3.28
N THR A 89 5.29 -4.56 -3.89
CA THR A 89 6.66 -4.53 -3.34
C THR A 89 7.26 -3.13 -3.41
N ILE A 90 8.04 -2.78 -2.39
CA ILE A 90 8.80 -1.52 -2.34
C ILE A 90 10.07 -1.74 -1.49
N SER A 91 11.15 -1.01 -1.77
CA SER A 91 12.38 -1.06 -0.97
C SER A 91 12.76 0.33 -0.48
N PHE A 92 13.03 0.43 0.82
CA PHE A 92 13.42 1.67 1.48
C PHE A 92 14.89 1.58 1.93
N PRO A 93 15.76 2.51 1.55
CA PRO A 93 17.16 2.48 2.00
C PRO A 93 17.35 2.99 3.44
N ASP A 94 16.33 3.63 4.00
CA ASP A 94 16.36 4.28 5.31
C ASP A 94 15.00 4.17 6.02
N VAL A 95 14.96 4.67 7.25
CA VAL A 95 13.79 4.74 8.12
C VAL A 95 13.16 6.12 8.13
N GLY A 96 11.96 6.23 8.69
CA GLY A 96 11.27 7.50 8.87
C GLY A 96 9.88 7.55 8.25
N ALA A 97 9.23 8.68 8.44
CA ALA A 97 7.88 8.91 7.97
C ALA A 97 7.86 9.06 6.44
N ARG A 98 6.99 8.28 5.79
CA ARG A 98 6.67 8.40 4.38
C ARG A 98 5.28 8.97 4.24
N GLN A 99 5.15 10.03 3.45
CA GLN A 99 3.84 10.41 2.89
C GLN A 99 3.54 9.43 1.77
N VAL A 100 2.44 8.70 1.89
CA VAL A 100 2.00 7.69 0.94
C VAL A 100 0.85 8.25 0.12
N THR A 101 0.87 8.00 -1.18
CA THR A 101 -0.24 8.31 -2.08
C THR A 101 -0.60 7.05 -2.85
N VAL A 102 -1.83 6.59 -2.66
CA VAL A 102 -2.42 5.48 -3.40
C VAL A 102 -3.44 6.04 -4.37
N ASN A 103 -3.30 5.76 -5.66
CA ASN A 103 -4.29 6.12 -6.67
C ASN A 103 -4.88 4.87 -7.30
N TRP A 104 -6.16 4.90 -7.62
CA TRP A 104 -6.85 3.86 -8.36
C TRP A 104 -7.74 4.43 -9.46
N ASP A 105 -7.92 3.63 -10.50
CA ASP A 105 -8.78 3.93 -11.64
C ASP A 105 -9.30 2.60 -12.21
N GLY A 106 -10.59 2.33 -11.98
CA GLY A 106 -11.19 1.06 -12.37
C GLY A 106 -12.72 1.11 -12.41
N PRO A 107 -13.37 -0.05 -12.61
CA PRO A 107 -14.83 -0.16 -12.77
C PRO A 107 -15.61 0.39 -11.57
N ALA A 108 -15.06 0.30 -10.36
CA ALA A 108 -15.66 0.85 -9.15
C ALA A 108 -15.46 2.37 -8.97
N GLY A 109 -14.78 3.03 -9.92
CA GLY A 109 -14.47 4.45 -9.91
C GLY A 109 -12.99 4.76 -9.79
N LYS A 110 -12.68 6.05 -9.71
CA LYS A 110 -11.33 6.60 -9.56
C LYS A 110 -11.19 7.36 -8.25
N GLY A 111 -10.00 7.34 -7.66
CA GLY A 111 -9.74 8.09 -6.42
C GLY A 111 -8.29 8.07 -5.99
N SER A 112 -8.03 8.79 -4.89
CA SER A 112 -6.72 8.93 -4.28
C SER A 112 -6.83 8.93 -2.76
N ALA A 113 -6.00 8.14 -2.09
CA ALA A 113 -5.84 8.12 -0.64
C ALA A 113 -4.44 8.62 -0.30
N GLN A 114 -4.35 9.50 0.69
CA GLN A 114 -3.09 10.04 1.20
C GLN A 114 -3.01 9.82 2.71
N PHE A 115 -1.90 9.26 3.18
CA PHE A 115 -1.68 8.96 4.59
C PHE A 115 -0.19 8.83 4.89
N SER A 116 0.19 8.77 6.17
CA SER A 116 1.58 8.61 6.57
C SER A 116 1.86 7.22 7.15
N VAL A 117 2.99 6.62 6.75
CA VAL A 117 3.47 5.34 7.29
C VAL A 117 4.93 5.49 7.72
N ASN A 118 5.26 4.99 8.90
CA ASN A 118 6.64 4.95 9.39
C ASN A 118 7.36 3.68 8.94
N VAL A 119 8.51 3.87 8.30
CA VAL A 119 9.48 2.79 8.04
C VAL A 119 10.41 2.66 9.24
N ARG A 120 10.67 1.43 9.71
CA ARG A 120 11.55 1.16 10.86
C ARG A 120 12.73 0.26 10.51
N TRP A 121 13.74 0.21 11.37
CA TRP A 121 14.82 -0.77 11.22
C TRP A 121 14.27 -2.17 11.43
N ARG A 122 14.91 -3.17 10.81
CA ARG A 122 14.71 -4.57 11.17
C ARG A 122 15.31 -4.76 12.56
N GLY A 123 14.52 -5.27 13.49
CA GLY A 123 15.00 -5.73 14.80
C GLY A 123 15.78 -7.03 14.69
#